data_AF-A0A6G3XHP7-F1
#
_entry.id   AF-A0A6G3XHP7-F1
#
_cell.length_a   1.000
_cell.length_b   1.000
_cell.length_c   1.000
_cell.angle_alpha   90.00
_cell.angle_beta   90.00
_cell.angle_gamma   90.00
#
_symmetry.space_group_name_H-M   'P 1'
#
loop_
_entity.id
_entity.type
_entity.pdbx_description
1 polymer ?
#
loop_
_entity_poly.entity_id
_entity_poly.type
_entity_poly.pdbx_seq_one_letter_code
_entity_poly.pdbx_strand_id
1 'polypeptide(L)'
;ANGAPFFPVAQSNHSVSRRGVVRGIHYTGAPPGAAKYVYCAGGRSLDIVVDIRTGSPTYGRWDAVLLDPEELRAVYLPVGV
;
A
#
# COMPACT_ATOMS: atom_id res chain seq x y z
N ALA A 1 19.09 0.36 12.98
CA ALA A 1 18.17 1.48 13.26
C ALA A 1 18.81 2.74 12.70
N ASN A 2 18.30 3.24 11.58
CA ASN A 2 19.07 4.12 10.69
C ASN A 2 18.85 5.62 10.98
N GLY A 3 18.43 5.97 12.20
CA GLY A 3 18.19 7.37 12.61
C GLY A 3 16.94 8.04 12.04
N ALA A 4 16.19 7.36 11.16
CA ALA A 4 14.92 7.86 10.65
C ALA A 4 13.84 7.85 11.76
N PRO A 5 12.92 8.85 11.79
CA PRO A 5 11.81 8.87 12.72
C PRO A 5 10.92 7.64 12.55
N PHE A 6 10.35 7.16 13.66
CA PHE A 6 9.39 6.06 13.63
C PHE A 6 8.18 6.42 12.77
N PHE A 7 7.63 5.44 12.07
CA PHE A 7 6.37 5.58 11.34
C PHE A 7 5.22 5.79 12.36
N PRO A 8 4.57 6.97 12.40
CA PRO A 8 3.51 7.21 13.36
C PRO A 8 2.27 6.40 12.99
N VAL A 9 1.90 5.44 13.83
CA VAL A 9 0.71 4.60 13.61
C VAL A 9 -0.50 5.32 14.21
N ALA A 10 -1.20 6.10 13.40
CA ALA A 10 -2.46 6.72 13.80
C ALA A 10 -3.63 5.73 13.82
N GLN A 11 -3.58 4.69 12.97
CA GLN A 11 -4.64 3.68 12.83
C GLN A 11 -4.06 2.37 12.29
N SER A 12 -4.63 1.25 12.75
CA SER A 12 -4.42 -0.08 12.17
C SER A 12 -5.76 -0.68 11.74
N ASN A 13 -5.78 -1.35 10.59
CA ASN A 13 -6.99 -1.94 10.02
C ASN A 13 -6.72 -3.38 9.58
N HIS A 14 -7.75 -4.22 9.67
CA HIS A 14 -7.73 -5.58 9.14
C HIS A 14 -8.93 -5.78 8.22
N SER A 15 -8.70 -6.44 7.08
CA SER A 15 -9.78 -6.77 6.15
C SER A 15 -9.72 -8.25 5.79
N VAL A 16 -10.88 -8.86 5.62
CA VAL A 16 -11.03 -10.22 5.12
C VAL A 16 -11.82 -10.15 3.82
N SER A 17 -11.33 -10.82 2.78
CA SER A 17 -11.92 -10.77 1.44
C SER A 17 -12.06 -12.18 0.87
N ARG A 18 -13.13 -12.42 0.12
CA ARG A 18 -13.30 -13.66 -0.66
C ARG A 18 -12.43 -13.59 -1.93
N ARG A 19 -12.08 -14.75 -2.50
CA ARG A 19 -11.36 -14.83 -3.79
C ARG A 19 -12.11 -14.04 -4.87
N GLY A 20 -11.37 -13.19 -5.60
CA GLY A 20 -11.91 -12.37 -6.68
C GLY A 20 -12.39 -10.97 -6.26
N VAL A 21 -12.41 -10.64 -4.96
CA VAL A 21 -12.65 -9.27 -4.51
C VAL A 21 -11.50 -8.36 -4.95
N VAL A 22 -11.85 -7.21 -5.53
CA VAL A 22 -10.92 -6.13 -5.89
C VAL A 22 -11.25 -4.89 -5.07
N ARG A 23 -10.25 -4.24 -4.46
CA ARG A 23 -10.41 -3.02 -3.66
C ARG A 23 -9.44 -1.96 -4.18
N GLY A 24 -9.94 -0.86 -4.70
CA GLY A 24 -9.12 0.24 -5.22
C GLY A 24 -9.67 0.85 -6.51
N ILE A 25 -8.92 1.75 -7.16
CA ILE A 25 -7.65 2.34 -6.68
C ILE A 25 -7.98 3.43 -5.65
N HIS A 26 -7.43 3.32 -4.45
CA HIS A 26 -7.63 4.29 -3.38
C HIS A 26 -6.37 5.10 -3.17
N TYR A 27 -6.50 6.42 -3.08
CA TYR A 27 -5.42 7.33 -2.72
C TYR A 27 -5.91 8.40 -1.76
N THR A 28 -4.99 9.10 -1.13
CA THR A 28 -5.27 10.31 -0.35
C THR A 28 -4.31 11.42 -0.78
N GLY A 29 -4.86 12.57 -1.17
CA GLY A 29 -4.08 13.77 -1.46
C GLY A 29 -3.54 14.46 -0.20
N ALA A 30 -2.65 15.44 -0.38
CA ALA A 30 -2.06 16.24 0.70
C ALA A 30 -2.69 17.64 0.80
N PRO A 31 -2.70 18.30 1.98
CA PRO A 31 -2.49 17.79 3.35
C PRO A 31 -3.83 17.42 4.07
N PRO A 32 -3.83 16.47 5.03
CA PRO A 32 -2.66 15.80 5.62
C PRO A 32 -2.21 14.51 4.89
N GLY A 33 -3.09 13.88 4.10
CA GLY A 33 -2.83 12.58 3.45
C GLY A 33 -2.63 11.42 4.43
N ALA A 34 -2.52 10.20 3.88
CA ALA A 34 -2.28 8.99 4.67
C ALA A 34 -1.31 8.06 3.94
N ALA A 35 -0.17 7.77 4.58
CA ALA A 35 0.71 6.68 4.17
C ALA A 35 0.18 5.35 4.72
N LYS A 36 0.50 4.24 4.04
CA LYS A 36 0.08 2.89 4.45
C LYS A 36 1.27 1.94 4.49
N TYR A 37 1.20 0.99 5.41
CA TYR A 37 2.07 -0.18 5.44
C TYR A 37 1.18 -1.42 5.42
N VAL A 38 1.27 -2.24 4.37
CA VAL A 38 0.29 -3.29 4.05
C VAL A 38 0.99 -4.63 3.94
N TYR A 39 0.42 -5.67 4.54
CA TYR A 39 0.88 -7.06 4.43
C TYR A 39 -0.32 -8.02 4.42
N CYS A 40 -0.11 -9.27 4.01
CA CYS A 40 -1.14 -10.30 4.02
C CYS A 40 -0.85 -11.34 5.11
N ALA A 41 -1.63 -11.33 6.18
CA ALA A 41 -1.48 -12.26 7.30
C ALA A 41 -2.01 -13.68 7.00
N GLY A 42 -2.82 -13.85 5.95
CA GLY A 42 -3.43 -15.14 5.63
C GLY A 42 -4.04 -15.17 4.23
N GLY A 43 -3.85 -16.29 3.52
CA GLY A 43 -4.18 -16.40 2.11
C GLY A 43 -3.15 -15.69 1.23
N ARG A 44 -3.58 -15.22 0.05
CA ARG A 44 -2.72 -14.48 -0.90
C ARG A 44 -3.50 -13.33 -1.51
N SER A 45 -2.84 -12.19 -1.69
CA SER A 45 -3.38 -11.02 -2.37
C SER A 45 -2.35 -10.45 -3.34
N LEU A 46 -2.80 -9.99 -4.51
CA LEU A 46 -1.97 -9.19 -5.40
C LEU A 46 -2.20 -7.73 -5.05
N ASP A 47 -1.21 -7.07 -4.47
CA ASP A 47 -1.25 -5.64 -4.19
C ASP A 47 -0.71 -4.89 -5.41
N ILE A 48 -1.45 -3.88 -5.88
CA ILE A 48 -1.13 -3.14 -7.10
C ILE A 48 -0.97 -1.67 -6.73
N VAL A 49 0.21 -1.13 -7.02
CA VAL A 49 0.56 0.27 -6.80
C VAL A 49 0.45 1.01 -8.12
N VAL A 50 -0.27 2.13 -8.16
CA VAL A 50 -0.45 2.92 -9.37
C VAL A 50 -0.01 4.35 -9.12
N ASP A 51 0.90 4.85 -9.95
CA ASP A 51 1.35 6.23 -9.84
C ASP A 51 0.36 7.19 -10.49
N ILE A 52 -0.45 7.84 -9.66
CA ILE A 52 -1.45 8.82 -10.10
C ILE A 52 -1.02 10.27 -9.79
N ARG A 53 0.26 10.50 -9.48
CA ARG A 53 0.77 11.83 -9.10
C ARG A 53 0.99 12.68 -10.35
N THR A 54 0.14 13.68 -10.57
CA THR A 54 0.29 14.61 -11.70
C THR A 54 1.70 15.22 -11.73
N GLY A 55 2.35 15.15 -12.89
CA GLY A 55 3.73 15.62 -13.07
C GLY A 55 4.81 14.58 -12.73
N SER A 56 4.44 13.40 -12.21
CA SER A 56 5.39 12.30 -12.03
C SER A 56 5.92 11.79 -13.38
N PRO A 57 7.24 11.51 -13.50
CA PRO A 57 7.81 10.86 -14.68
C PRO A 57 7.23 9.46 -14.95
N THR A 58 6.62 8.84 -13.94
CA THR A 58 6.00 7.51 -14.01
C THR A 58 4.48 7.56 -13.92
N TYR A 59 3.86 8.72 -14.14
CA TYR A 59 2.40 8.85 -14.12
C TYR A 59 1.71 7.81 -15.02
N GLY A 60 0.68 7.15 -14.49
CA GLY A 60 -0.07 6.08 -15.15
C GLY A 60 0.63 4.72 -15.18
N ARG A 61 1.88 4.62 -14.70
CA ARG A 61 2.54 3.32 -14.53
C ARG A 61 2.08 2.64 -13.24
N TRP A 62 2.20 1.32 -13.24
CA TRP A 62 1.87 0.50 -12.09
C TRP A 62 2.94 -0.56 -11.88
N ASP A 63 2.98 -1.07 -10.66
CA ASP A 63 3.76 -2.25 -10.27
C ASP A 63 2.91 -3.12 -9.32
N ALA A 64 3.28 -4.38 -9.16
CA ALA A 64 2.51 -5.33 -8.36
C ALA A 64 3.39 -6.20 -7.46
N VAL A 65 2.89 -6.44 -6.25
CA VAL A 65 3.54 -7.29 -5.25
C VAL A 65 2.56 -8.37 -4.82
N LEU A 66 2.98 -9.63 -4.96
CA LEU A 66 2.26 -10.73 -4.34
C LEU A 66 2.55 -10.73 -2.84
N LEU A 67 1.50 -10.59 -2.04
CA LEU A 67 1.54 -10.63 -0.58
C LEU A 67 0.94 -11.95 -0.10
N ASP A 68 1.71 -12.67 0.71
CA ASP A 68 1.30 -13.92 1.34
C ASP A 68 2.11 -14.15 2.63
N PRO A 69 1.66 -15.07 3.51
CA PRO A 69 2.37 -15.38 4.75
C PRO A 69 3.60 -16.28 4.54
N GLU A 70 3.88 -16.72 3.32
CA GLU A 70 5.05 -17.57 3.00
C GLU A 70 6.29 -16.69 2.81
N GLU A 71 6.18 -15.68 1.95
CA GLU A 71 7.27 -14.75 1.63
C GLU A 71 7.33 -13.55 2.58
N LEU A 72 6.27 -13.34 3.37
CA LEU A 72 6.16 -12.28 4.40
C LEU A 72 6.49 -10.88 3.87
N ARG A 73 6.15 -10.64 2.60
CA ARG A 73 6.33 -9.34 1.96
C ARG A 73 5.36 -8.33 2.55
N ALA A 74 5.78 -7.08 2.55
CA ALA A 74 4.97 -5.93 2.91
C ALA A 74 5.27 -4.76 1.98
N VAL A 75 4.25 -3.93 1.74
CA VAL A 75 4.35 -2.73 0.90
C VAL A 75 4.21 -1.50 1.77
N TYR A 76 5.17 -0.58 1.65
CA TYR A 76 5.03 0.79 2.14
C TYR A 76 4.56 1.69 0.99
N LEU A 77 3.39 2.32 1.18
CA LEU A 77 2.81 3.28 0.26
C LEU A 77 2.97 4.68 0.88
N PRO A 78 3.76 5.58 0.27
CA PRO A 78 3.90 6.95 0.74
C PRO A 78 2.63 7.76 0.47
N VAL A 79 2.51 8.93 1.10
CA VAL A 79 1.39 9.87 0.85
C VAL A 79 1.35 10.24 -0.64
N GLY A 80 0.14 10.21 -1.22
CA GLY A 80 -0.10 10.54 -2.63
C GLY A 80 0.05 9.37 -3.60
N VAL A 81 0.30 8.17 -3.08
CA VAL A 81 0.30 6.89 -3.83
C VAL A 81 -0.86 6.02 -3.33
#